data_AF-A0A961BNB5-F1
#
_entry.id   AF-A0A961BNB5-F1
#
_cell.length_a   1.000
_cell.length_b   1.000
_cell.length_c   1.000
_cell.angle_alpha   90.00
_cell.angle_beta   90.00
_cell.angle_gamma   90.00
#
_symmetry.space_group_name_H-M   'P 1'
#
loop_
_entity.id
_entity.type
_entity.pdbx_description
1 polymer ?
#
loop_
_entity_poly.entity_id
_entity_poly.type
_entity_poly.pdbx_seq_one_letter_code
_entity_poly.pdbx_strand_id
1 'polypeptide(L)'
;MEPSTGKLVLLTTGWILASGAIALSVAVLLTELLGVFGVVDRSGSGYGVSLRILTVAIFVVLATVPFVFRARFRADTEDPS
;
A
#
# COMPACT_ATOMS: atom_id res chain seq x y z
N MET A 1 -5.02 -5.43 -29.08
CA MET A 1 -6.33 -5.14 -28.46
C MET A 1 -6.07 -4.18 -27.31
N GLU A 2 -6.37 -2.89 -27.48
CA GLU A 2 -6.24 -1.94 -26.36
C GLU A 2 -7.17 -2.39 -25.22
N PRO A 3 -6.68 -2.42 -23.96
CA PRO A 3 -7.56 -2.68 -22.84
C PRO A 3 -8.60 -1.56 -22.78
N SER A 4 -9.88 -1.94 -22.81
CA SER A 4 -10.98 -0.98 -22.64
C SER A 4 -10.75 -0.17 -21.36
N THR A 5 -10.96 1.14 -21.43
CA THR A 5 -10.82 2.06 -20.29
C THR A 5 -11.55 1.55 -19.05
N GLY A 6 -12.71 0.90 -19.23
CA GLY A 6 -13.46 0.28 -18.13
C GLY A 6 -12.72 -0.85 -17.43
N LYS A 7 -11.97 -1.68 -18.17
CA LYS A 7 -11.15 -2.76 -17.59
C LYS A 7 -10.00 -2.19 -16.76
N LEU A 8 -9.36 -1.11 -17.22
CA LEU A 8 -8.30 -0.42 -16.48
C LEU A 8 -8.81 0.19 -15.17
N VAL A 9 -9.98 0.84 -15.22
CA VAL A 9 -10.62 1.38 -14.01
C VAL A 9 -10.94 0.25 -13.03
N LEU A 10 -11.55 -0.85 -13.49
CA LEU A 10 -11.92 -1.97 -12.61
C LEU A 10 -10.70 -2.62 -11.95
N LEU A 11 -9.61 -2.83 -12.71
CA LEU A 11 -8.36 -3.37 -12.18
C LEU A 11 -7.71 -2.41 -11.18
N THR A 12 -7.73 -1.11 -11.46
CA THR A 12 -7.18 -0.09 -10.55
C THR A 12 -7.99 -0.04 -9.25
N THR A 13 -9.32 -0.04 -9.33
CA THR A 13 -10.18 -0.09 -8.15
C THR A 13 -9.96 -1.37 -7.35
N GLY A 14 -9.89 -2.54 -8.01
CA GLY A 14 -9.57 -3.80 -7.36
C GLY A 14 -8.21 -3.79 -6.66
N TRP A 15 -7.20 -3.18 -7.29
CA TRP A 15 -5.88 -3.00 -6.70
C TRP A 15 -5.90 -2.12 -5.44
N ILE A 16 -6.62 -1.00 -5.49
CA ILE A 16 -6.75 -0.09 -4.34
C ILE A 16 -7.46 -0.80 -3.18
N LEU A 17 -8.53 -1.54 -3.45
CA LEU A 17 -9.23 -2.30 -2.42
C LEU A 17 -8.35 -3.40 -1.81
N ALA A 18 -7.62 -4.15 -2.65
CA ALA A 18 -6.68 -5.17 -2.19
C ALA A 18 -5.55 -4.54 -1.34
N SER A 19 -4.99 -3.42 -1.78
CA SER A 19 -3.96 -2.67 -1.06
C SER A 19 -4.46 -2.24 0.32
N GLY A 20 -5.71 -1.78 0.42
CA GLY A 20 -6.33 -1.41 1.70
C GLY A 20 -6.47 -2.60 2.66
N ALA A 21 -6.96 -3.74 2.16
CA ALA A 21 -7.11 -4.96 2.96
C ALA A 21 -5.76 -5.50 3.47
N ILE A 22 -4.74 -5.49 2.62
CA ILE A 22 -3.38 -5.90 2.98
C ILE A 22 -2.80 -4.91 3.99
N ALA A 23 -2.92 -3.61 3.75
CA ALA A 23 -2.39 -2.58 4.63
C ALA A 23 -2.96 -2.68 6.05
N LEU A 24 -4.28 -2.89 6.17
CA LEU A 24 -4.93 -3.11 7.46
C LEU A 24 -4.38 -4.37 8.16
N SER A 25 -4.34 -5.50 7.46
CA SER A 25 -3.84 -6.78 8.01
C SER A 25 -2.39 -6.67 8.49
N VAL A 26 -1.51 -6.10 7.67
CA VAL A 26 -0.09 -5.95 8.00
C VAL A 26 0.12 -4.92 9.11
N ALA A 27 -0.62 -3.81 9.11
CA ALA A 27 -0.52 -2.81 10.16
C ALA A 27 -0.95 -3.36 11.53
N VAL A 28 -2.02 -4.16 11.59
CA VAL A 28 -2.42 -4.87 12.81
C VAL A 28 -1.29 -5.79 13.28
N LEU A 29 -0.78 -6.65 12.40
CA LEU A 29 0.31 -7.59 12.74
C LEU A 29 1.57 -6.88 13.24
N LEU A 30 1.98 -5.79 12.57
CA LEU A 30 3.14 -5.01 12.98
C LEU A 30 2.90 -4.27 14.29
N THR A 31 1.73 -3.67 14.48
CA THR A 31 1.41 -2.98 15.74
C THR A 31 1.39 -3.96 16.90
N GLU A 32 0.83 -5.16 16.70
CA GLU A 32 0.86 -6.24 17.69
C GLU A 32 2.29 -6.68 18.02
N LEU A 33 3.12 -6.87 16.99
CA LEU A 33 4.53 -7.24 17.14
C LEU A 33 5.29 -6.17 17.92
N LEU A 34 5.13 -4.90 17.57
CA LEU A 34 5.74 -3.77 18.28
C LEU A 34 5.25 -3.68 19.73
N GLY A 35 3.99 -4.03 19.99
CA GLY A 35 3.44 -4.16 21.34
C GLY A 35 4.06 -5.30 22.14
N VAL A 36 4.42 -6.44 21.51
CA VAL A 36 5.14 -7.54 22.18
C VAL A 36 6.53 -7.09 22.63
N PHE A 37 7.22 -6.31 21.79
CA PHE A 37 8.55 -5.80 22.08
C PHE A 37 8.57 -4.56 23.00
N GLY A 38 7.41 -4.10 23.48
CA GLY A 38 7.30 -2.93 24.36
C GLY A 38 7.59 -1.60 23.67
N VAL A 39 7.59 -1.56 22.33
CA VAL A 39 7.78 -0.34 21.54
C VAL A 39 6.51 0.51 21.50
N VAL A 40 5.34 -0.13 21.62
CA VAL A 40 4.02 0.52 21.58
C VAL A 40 3.22 0.16 22.82
N ASP A 41 2.77 1.18 23.55
CA ASP A 41 1.86 1.00 24.68
C ASP A 41 0.47 0.57 24.20
N ARG A 42 0.09 -0.66 24.57
CA ARG A 42 -1.21 -1.27 24.21
C ARG A 42 -2.40 -0.65 24.94
N SER A 43 -2.18 0.05 26.05
CA SER A 43 -3.22 0.63 26.91
C SER A 43 -3.47 2.13 26.67
N GLY A 44 -2.65 2.78 25.83
CA GLY A 44 -2.68 4.22 25.61
C GLY A 44 -3.14 4.63 24.21
N SER A 45 -3.34 5.94 24.01
CA SER A 45 -3.63 6.55 22.71
C SER A 45 -2.56 6.26 21.63
N GLY A 46 -1.35 5.85 22.06
CA GLY A 46 -0.23 5.48 21.19
C GLY A 46 -0.48 4.27 20.29
N TYR A 47 -1.28 3.27 20.72
CA TYR A 47 -1.62 2.11 19.90
C TYR A 47 -2.43 2.52 18.66
N GLY A 48 -3.49 3.30 18.86
CA GLY A 48 -4.35 3.77 17.76
C GLY A 48 -3.62 4.69 16.78
N VAL A 49 -2.69 5.51 17.27
CA VAL A 49 -1.84 6.36 16.43
C VAL A 49 -0.87 5.52 15.60
N SER A 50 -0.18 4.57 16.24
CA SER A 50 0.78 3.68 15.56
C SER A 50 0.11 2.84 14.47
N LEU A 51 -1.06 2.27 14.78
CA LEU A 51 -1.83 1.48 13.83
C LEU A 51 -2.29 2.31 12.62
N ARG A 52 -2.77 3.54 12.84
CA ARG A 52 -3.14 4.45 11.76
C ARG A 52 -1.96 4.81 10.88
N ILE A 53 -0.83 5.18 11.48
CA ILE A 53 0.39 5.55 10.75
C ILE A 53 0.87 4.37 9.90
N LEU A 54 0.97 3.18 10.48
CA LEU A 54 1.39 1.97 9.77
C LEU A 54 0.43 1.62 8.63
N THR A 55 -0.89 1.69 8.88
CA THR A 55 -1.90 1.40 7.85
C THR A 55 -1.75 2.36 6.67
N VAL A 56 -1.67 3.67 6.93
CA VAL A 56 -1.55 4.68 5.87
C VAL A 56 -0.23 4.52 5.12
N ALA A 57 0.88 4.33 5.82
CA ALA A 57 2.19 4.14 5.20
C ALA A 57 2.22 2.93 4.26
N ILE A 58 1.75 1.77 4.73
CA ILE A 58 1.72 0.54 3.92
C ILE A 58 0.76 0.70 2.74
N PHE A 59 -0.41 1.30 2.96
CA PHE A 59 -1.38 1.54 1.91
C PHE A 59 -0.80 2.41 0.80
N VAL A 60 -0.16 3.54 1.14
CA VAL A 60 0.45 4.45 0.15
C VAL A 60 1.54 3.75 -0.65
N VAL A 61 2.40 2.96 0.02
CA VAL A 61 3.43 2.17 -0.66
C VAL A 61 2.80 1.19 -1.65
N LEU A 62 1.79 0.40 -1.25
CA LEU A 62 1.16 -0.58 -2.12
C LEU A 62 0.34 0.06 -3.26
N ALA A 63 -0.36 1.16 -2.97
CA ALA A 63 -1.15 1.88 -3.95
C ALA A 63 -0.29 2.52 -5.06
N THR A 64 0.95 2.91 -4.74
CA THR A 64 1.87 3.54 -5.70
C THR A 64 2.60 2.55 -6.61
N VAL A 65 2.70 1.27 -6.24
CA VAL A 65 3.33 0.19 -7.02
C VAL A 65 2.99 0.25 -8.52
N PRO A 66 1.71 0.16 -8.96
CA PRO A 66 1.39 0.13 -10.39
C PRO A 66 1.86 1.37 -11.15
N PHE A 67 1.92 2.53 -10.50
CA PHE A 67 2.38 3.78 -11.11
C PHE A 67 3.90 3.81 -11.26
N VAL A 68 4.63 3.34 -10.25
CA VAL A 68 6.10 3.25 -10.29
C VAL A 68 6.56 2.28 -11.39
N PHE A 69 5.94 1.10 -11.46
CA PHE A 69 6.24 0.13 -12.52
C PHE A 69 5.87 0.67 -13.91
N ARG A 70 4.72 1.34 -14.04
CA ARG A 70 4.33 1.98 -15.31
C ARG A 70 5.32 3.07 -15.74
N ALA A 71 5.83 3.86 -14.80
CA ALA A 71 6.86 4.87 -15.09
C ALA A 71 8.17 4.22 -15.53
N ARG A 72 8.61 3.14 -14.86
CA ARG A 72 9.83 2.40 -15.21
C ARG A 72 9.78 1.84 -16.64
N PHE A 73 8.65 1.23 -17.03
CA PHE A 73 8.49 0.67 -18.37
C PHE A 73 8.39 1.73 -19.48
N ARG A 74 7.86 2.92 -19.19
CA ARG A 74 7.89 4.05 -20.14
C ARG A 74 9.30 4.57 -20.38
N ALA A 75 10.08 4.72 -19.31
CA ALA A 75 11.45 5.23 -19.40
C ALA A 75 12.36 4.34 -20.26
N ASP A 76 12.23 3.00 -20.21
CA ASP A 76 13.02 2.07 -21.04
C ASP A 76 12.67 2.14 -22.54
N THR A 77 11.53 2.72 -22.91
CA THR A 77 11.11 2.81 -24.33
C THR A 77 11.54 4.13 -24.97
N GLU A 78 11.88 5.13 -24.17
CA GLU A 78 12.21 6.50 -24.58
C GLU A 78 13.72 6.78 -24.63
N ASP A 79 14.56 5.76 -24.42
CA ASP A 79 16.02 5.84 -24.57
C ASP A 79 16.49 5.13 -25.85
N PRO A 80 16.36 5.77 -27.03
CA PRO A 80 17.00 5.33 -28.25
C PRO A 80 18.44 5.85 -28.27
N SER A 81 19.37 5.10 -27.66
CA SER A 81 20.80 5.24 -27.93
C SER A 81 21.18 4.60 -29.26
#